data_AF-A0A7S2HLD5-F1
#
_entry.id   AF-A0A7S2HLD5-F1
#
_cell.length_a   1.000
_cell.length_b   1.000
_cell.length_c   1.000
_cell.angle_alpha   90.00
_cell.angle_beta   90.00
_cell.angle_gamma   90.00
#
_symmetry.space_group_name_H-M   'P 1'
#
loop_
_entity.id
_entity.type
_entity.pdbx_description
1 polymer ?
#
loop_
_entity_poly.entity_id
_entity_poly.type
_entity_poly.pdbx_seq_one_letter_code
_entity_poly.pdbx_strand_id
1 'polypeptide(L)'
;GSKHVPFRQSKLTYLLMDALSGNSRTLMVAAISPALSEAEETLGTLRFASSVKKIKTVAVQNEQEVSESDLLLQTMRSEAEELRAAVRSRAGSAADPETRRLRNKAEAAEHAQLAGRTTE
;
A
#
# COMPACT_ATOMS: atom_id res chain seq x y z
N GLY A 1 1.05 -23.34 31.27
CA GLY A 1 0.22 -23.08 30.08
C GLY A 1 -0.35 -21.69 30.17
N SER A 2 -0.29 -20.90 29.10
CA SER A 2 -0.94 -19.59 29.06
C SER A 2 -2.45 -19.77 29.25
N LYS A 3 -3.03 -19.07 30.23
CA LYS A 3 -4.47 -19.11 30.51
C LYS A 3 -5.20 -18.57 29.28
N HIS A 4 -6.05 -19.38 28.66
CA HIS A 4 -6.79 -18.98 27.46
C HIS A 4 -7.71 -17.79 27.76
N VAL A 5 -7.59 -16.71 26.97
CA VAL A 5 -8.47 -15.53 27.04
C VAL A 5 -9.44 -15.58 25.86
N PRO A 6 -10.76 -15.62 26.10
CA PRO A 6 -11.74 -15.99 25.07
C PRO A 6 -12.18 -14.82 24.17
N PHE A 7 -11.23 -14.08 23.58
CA PHE A 7 -11.55 -12.93 22.70
C PHE A 7 -12.39 -13.31 21.47
N ARG A 8 -12.36 -14.57 21.05
CA ARG A 8 -13.09 -15.08 19.88
C ARG A 8 -14.56 -15.44 20.15
N GLN A 9 -15.04 -15.36 21.40
CA GLN A 9 -16.45 -15.65 21.72
C GLN A 9 -17.42 -14.60 21.17
N SER A 10 -16.95 -13.38 20.88
CA SER A 10 -17.76 -12.34 20.23
C SER A 10 -16.95 -11.59 19.18
N LYS A 11 -17.64 -11.05 18.16
CA LYS A 11 -17.00 -10.20 17.15
C LYS A 11 -16.41 -8.93 17.78
N LEU A 12 -17.09 -8.36 18.78
CA LEU A 12 -16.63 -7.16 19.48
C LEU A 12 -15.29 -7.41 20.18
N THR A 13 -15.21 -8.44 21.01
CA THR A 13 -13.96 -8.76 21.74
C THR A 13 -12.85 -9.25 20.81
N TYR A 14 -13.20 -9.76 19.63
CA TYR A 14 -12.22 -10.13 18.61
C TYR A 14 -11.59 -8.90 17.98
N LEU A 15 -12.40 -7.91 17.58
CA LEU A 15 -11.91 -6.64 17.04
C LEU A 15 -11.13 -5.83 18.08
N LEU A 16 -11.53 -5.89 19.35
CA LEU A 16 -10.86 -5.21 20.45
C LEU A 16 -9.69 -6.00 21.06
N MET A 17 -9.32 -7.15 20.50
CA MET A 17 -8.24 -7.98 21.04
C MET A 17 -6.94 -7.19 21.18
N ASP A 18 -6.58 -6.42 20.16
CA ASP A 18 -5.37 -5.59 20.19
C ASP A 18 -5.46 -4.46 21.22
N ALA A 19 -6.66 -3.89 21.40
CA ALA A 19 -6.91 -2.89 22.43
C ALA A 19 -6.82 -3.44 23.87
N LEU A 20 -7.07 -4.73 24.07
CA LEU A 20 -7.13 -5.36 25.40
C LEU A 20 -5.90 -6.20 25.74
N SER A 21 -5.08 -6.59 24.77
CA SER A 21 -3.87 -7.38 25.03
C SER A 21 -2.72 -7.16 24.05
N GLY A 22 -2.81 -6.18 23.14
CA GLY A 22 -1.83 -5.97 22.07
C GLY A 22 -1.26 -4.55 22.03
N ASN A 23 -0.99 -4.06 20.83
CA ASN A 23 -0.34 -2.79 20.57
C ASN A 23 -1.35 -1.63 20.52
N SER A 24 -1.82 -1.22 21.70
CA SER A 24 -2.76 -0.10 21.79
C SER A 24 -2.63 0.69 23.09
N ARG A 25 -2.87 2.01 22.99
CA ARG A 25 -3.12 2.88 24.14
C ARG A 25 -4.62 2.99 24.33
N THR A 26 -5.14 2.23 25.29
CA THR A 26 -6.59 2.10 25.48
C THR A 26 -7.08 2.94 26.66
N LEU A 27 -8.16 3.69 26.44
CA LEU A 27 -8.91 4.41 27.46
C LEU A 27 -10.34 3.85 27.53
N MET A 28 -10.83 3.60 28.74
CA MET A 28 -12.23 3.26 28.98
C MET A 28 -12.92 4.44 29.68
N VAL A 29 -14.08 4.85 29.17
CA VAL A 29 -14.97 5.81 29.81
C VAL A 29 -16.15 5.06 30.40
N ALA A 30 -16.32 5.14 31.73
CA ALA A 30 -17.47 4.58 32.42
C ALA A 30 -18.57 5.65 32.53
N ALA A 31 -19.64 5.52 31.75
CA ALA A 31 -20.83 6.35 31.90
C ALA A 31 -21.73 5.77 32.99
N ILE A 32 -22.04 6.57 34.01
CA ILE A 32 -22.84 6.14 35.17
C ILE A 32 -23.94 7.16 35.46
N SER A 33 -25.02 6.69 36.09
CA SER A 33 -26.11 7.54 36.55
C SER A 33 -25.92 7.90 38.03
N PRO A 34 -26.14 9.16 38.45
CA PRO A 34 -26.11 9.53 39.86
C PRO A 34 -27.41 9.16 40.60
N ALA A 35 -28.44 8.64 39.91
CA ALA A 35 -29.72 8.31 40.52
C ALA A 35 -29.62 7.10 41.46
N LEU A 36 -30.24 7.18 42.63
CA LEU A 36 -30.23 6.09 43.62
C LEU A 36 -30.90 4.81 43.09
N SER A 37 -31.90 4.95 42.22
CA SER A 37 -32.56 3.81 41.55
C SER A 37 -31.60 2.98 40.68
N GLU A 38 -30.50 3.58 40.22
CA GLU A 38 -29.49 2.96 39.35
C GLU A 38 -28.18 2.64 40.11
N ALA A 39 -28.22 2.64 41.45
CA ALA A 39 -27.02 2.46 42.26
C ALA A 39 -26.36 1.09 42.06
N GLU A 40 -27.15 0.02 41.87
CA GLU A 40 -26.62 -1.33 41.63
C GLU A 40 -25.92 -1.44 40.27
N GLU A 41 -26.52 -0.92 39.20
CA GLU A 41 -25.93 -0.89 37.85
C GLU A 41 -24.68 -0.02 37.79
N THR A 42 -24.72 1.14 38.48
CA THR A 42 -23.56 2.01 38.64
C THR A 42 -22.41 1.29 39.33
N LEU A 43 -22.70 0.53 40.40
CA LEU A 43 -21.69 -0.28 41.08
C LEU A 43 -21.13 -1.37 40.16
N GLY A 44 -21.98 -2.04 39.37
CA GLY A 44 -21.56 -3.02 38.36
C GLY A 44 -20.60 -2.42 37.35
N THR A 45 -20.93 -1.25 36.81
CA THR A 45 -20.10 -0.50 35.85
C THR A 45 -18.74 -0.11 36.47
N LEU A 46 -18.74 0.40 37.70
CA LEU A 46 -17.51 0.78 38.40
C LEU A 46 -16.61 -0.44 38.71
N ARG A 47 -17.20 -1.58 39.09
CA ARG A 47 -16.46 -2.85 39.30
C ARG A 47 -15.82 -3.34 38.00
N PHE A 48 -16.55 -3.26 36.89
CA PHE A 48 -16.02 -3.59 35.57
C PHE A 48 -14.88 -2.65 35.19
N ALA A 49 -15.06 -1.34 35.31
CA ALA A 49 -14.02 -0.34 35.05
C ALA A 49 -12.75 -0.56 35.91
N SER A 50 -12.92 -0.92 37.19
CA SER A 50 -11.81 -1.27 38.09
C SER A 50 -11.04 -2.51 37.62
N SER A 51 -11.73 -3.48 37.01
CA SER A 51 -11.10 -4.67 36.42
C SER A 51 -10.35 -4.32 35.13
N VAL A 52 -10.97 -3.52 34.25
CA VAL A 52 -10.35 -3.06 33.00
C VAL A 52 -9.10 -2.22 33.27
N LYS A 53 -9.10 -1.38 34.32
CA LYS A 53 -7.92 -0.60 34.75
C LYS A 53 -6.67 -1.45 35.04
N LYS A 54 -6.84 -2.74 35.37
CA LYS A 54 -5.71 -3.65 35.68
C LYS A 54 -5.06 -4.23 34.41
N ILE A 55 -5.70 -4.10 33.26
CA ILE A 55 -5.17 -4.56 31.98
C ILE A 55 -3.94 -3.72 31.63
N LYS A 56 -2.85 -4.39 31.26
CA LYS A 56 -1.61 -3.77 30.82
C LYS A 56 -1.37 -4.13 29.36
N THR A 57 -1.31 -3.12 28.50
CA THR A 57 -0.91 -3.24 27.10
C THR A 57 0.49 -2.67 26.90
N VAL A 58 1.18 -3.13 25.87
CA VAL A 58 2.50 -2.59 25.48
C VAL A 58 2.32 -1.91 24.13
N ALA A 59 2.17 -0.59 24.17
CA ALA A 59 1.99 0.20 22.96
C ALA A 59 3.34 0.62 22.37
N VAL A 60 3.57 0.27 21.12
CA VAL A 60 4.72 0.64 20.29
C VAL A 60 4.22 1.50 19.13
N GLN A 61 5.00 2.51 18.75
CA GLN A 61 4.67 3.34 17.59
C GLN A 61 4.67 2.46 16.34
N ASN A 62 3.57 2.47 15.59
CA ASN A 62 3.49 1.80 14.30
C ASN A 62 4.24 2.65 13.27
N GLU A 63 5.57 2.60 13.32
CA GLU A 63 6.39 3.15 12.25
C GLU A 63 6.17 2.28 11.02
N GLN A 64 5.56 2.85 9.99
CA GLN A 64 5.88 2.39 8.65
C GLN A 64 7.30 2.87 8.41
N GLU A 65 8.29 2.09 8.84
CA GLU A 65 9.58 2.14 8.16
C GLU A 65 9.23 1.94 6.70
N VAL A 66 9.36 3.00 5.90
CA VAL A 66 9.39 2.84 4.45
C VAL A 66 10.56 1.91 4.25
N SER A 67 10.26 0.66 3.95
CA SER A 67 11.29 -0.37 3.94
C SER A 67 12.37 0.09 2.96
N GLU A 68 13.64 -0.21 3.24
CA GLU A 68 14.70 0.08 2.25
C GLU A 68 14.31 -0.46 0.86
N SER A 69 13.56 -1.57 0.83
CA SER A 69 12.94 -2.11 -0.38
C SER A 69 11.87 -1.21 -1.02
N ASP A 70 11.03 -0.51 -0.27
CA ASP A 70 10.02 0.42 -0.81
C ASP A 70 10.67 1.67 -1.40
N LEU A 71 11.68 2.22 -0.71
CA LEU A 71 12.50 3.33 -1.23
C LEU A 71 13.26 2.89 -2.50
N LEU A 72 13.87 1.71 -2.47
CA LEU A 72 14.56 1.14 -3.63
C LEU A 72 13.59 0.89 -4.78
N LEU A 73 12.39 0.37 -4.52
CA LEU A 73 11.36 0.16 -5.54
C LEU A 73 10.96 1.48 -6.19
N GLN A 74 10.81 2.55 -5.40
CA GLN A 74 10.46 3.87 -5.89
C GLN A 74 11.56 4.44 -6.79
N THR A 75 12.82 4.35 -6.35
CA THR A 75 13.98 4.80 -7.14
C THR A 75 14.09 4.02 -8.45
N MET A 76 14.00 2.69 -8.39
CA MET A 76 14.06 1.84 -9.59
C MET A 76 12.91 2.13 -10.57
N ARG A 77 11.71 2.42 -10.06
CA ARG A 77 10.58 2.83 -10.91
C ARG A 77 10.81 4.16 -11.60
N SER A 78 11.37 5.14 -10.89
CA SER A 78 11.75 6.45 -11.43
C SER A 78 12.76 6.31 -12.57
N GLU A 79 13.86 5.59 -12.32
CA GLU A 79 14.90 5.35 -13.32
C GLU A 79 14.36 4.59 -14.55
N ALA A 80 13.51 3.59 -14.34
CA ALA A 80 12.88 2.87 -15.43
C ALA A 80 11.97 3.77 -16.28
N GLU A 81 11.29 4.73 -15.68
CA GLU A 81 10.42 5.67 -16.38
C GLU A 81 11.21 6.69 -17.19
N GLU A 82 12.30 7.23 -16.63
CA GLU A 82 13.24 8.13 -17.31
C GLU A 82 13.89 7.45 -18.51
N LEU A 83 14.43 6.23 -18.33
CA LEU A 83 15.04 5.47 -19.42
C LEU A 83 14.02 5.15 -20.52
N ARG A 84 12.79 4.77 -20.16
CA ARG A 84 11.71 4.55 -21.14
C ARG A 84 11.35 5.84 -21.87
N ALA A 85 11.34 6.98 -21.20
CA ALA A 85 11.09 8.27 -21.84
C ALA A 85 12.23 8.66 -22.79
N ALA A 86 13.49 8.47 -22.39
CA ALA A 86 14.65 8.70 -23.22
C ALA A 86 14.66 7.81 -24.47
N VAL A 87 14.38 6.50 -24.33
CA VAL A 87 14.25 5.57 -25.46
C VAL A 87 13.11 5.98 -26.40
N ARG A 88 11.94 6.37 -25.87
CA ARG A 88 10.84 6.89 -26.69
C ARG A 88 11.24 8.15 -27.46
N SER A 89 11.92 9.10 -26.81
CA SER A 89 12.38 10.32 -27.45
C SER A 89 13.43 10.05 -28.53
N ARG A 90 14.35 9.11 -28.29
CA ARG A 90 15.41 8.73 -29.22
C ARG A 90 14.88 7.90 -30.39
N ALA A 91 13.91 7.03 -30.16
CA ALA A 91 13.16 6.34 -31.20
C ALA A 91 12.35 7.33 -32.06
N GLY A 92 11.87 8.43 -31.47
CA GLY A 92 11.31 9.58 -32.20
C GLY A 92 12.35 10.33 -33.04
N SER A 93 13.59 10.46 -32.57
CA SER A 93 14.71 11.07 -33.32
C SER A 93 15.34 10.16 -34.38
N ALA A 94 15.19 8.84 -34.25
CA ALA A 94 15.63 7.86 -35.26
C ALA A 94 14.80 7.93 -36.55
N ALA A 95 13.69 8.68 -36.53
CA ALA A 95 13.03 9.22 -37.72
C ALA A 95 13.77 10.45 -38.29
N ASP A 96 15.11 10.42 -38.28
CA ASP A 96 15.97 11.41 -38.89
C ASP A 96 15.60 11.54 -40.38
N PRO A 97 15.35 12.75 -40.93
CA PRO A 97 15.06 12.93 -42.35
C PRO A 97 16.10 12.26 -43.26
N GLU A 98 17.36 12.09 -42.85
CA GLU A 98 18.35 11.34 -43.60
C GLU A 98 18.08 9.83 -43.62
N THR A 99 17.75 9.19 -42.49
CA THR A 99 17.43 7.75 -42.46
C THR A 99 16.15 7.47 -43.24
N ARG A 100 15.16 8.38 -43.19
CA ARG A 100 13.95 8.30 -44.02
C ARG A 100 14.24 8.50 -45.51
N ARG A 101 15.14 9.41 -45.88
CA ARG A 101 15.58 9.63 -47.26
C ARG A 101 16.36 8.43 -47.82
N LEU A 102 17.26 7.85 -47.03
CA LEU A 102 18.05 6.68 -47.42
C LEU A 102 17.15 5.45 -47.60
N ARG A 103 16.16 5.27 -46.72
CA ARG A 103 15.17 4.20 -46.84
C ARG A 103 14.28 4.39 -48.08
N ASN A 104 13.76 5.59 -48.31
CA ASN A 104 12.96 5.90 -49.51
C ASN A 104 13.79 5.75 -50.80
N LYS A 105 15.08 6.11 -50.79
CA LYS A 105 15.99 5.91 -51.94
C LYS A 105 16.27 4.42 -52.20
N ALA A 106 16.45 3.62 -51.15
CA ALA A 106 16.64 2.18 -51.27
C ALA A 106 15.38 1.50 -51.85
N GLU A 107 14.19 1.86 -51.35
CA GLU A 107 12.90 1.35 -51.85
C GLU A 107 12.64 1.77 -53.31
N ALA A 108 13.02 3.00 -53.70
CA ALA A 108 12.90 3.46 -55.09
C ALA A 108 13.89 2.77 -56.05
N ALA A 109 15.11 2.48 -55.59
CA ALA A 109 16.11 1.75 -56.38
C ALA A 109 15.69 0.30 -56.62
N GLU A 110 15.06 -0.35 -55.64
CA GLU A 110 14.55 -1.71 -55.75
C GLU A 110 13.40 -1.81 -56.77
N HIS A 111 12.45 -0.86 -56.75
CA HIS A 111 11.38 -0.78 -57.73
C HIS A 111 11.88 -0.50 -59.17
N ALA A 112 12.91 0.34 -59.32
CA ALA A 112 13.51 0.60 -60.64
C ALA A 112 14.22 -0.63 -61.23
N GLN A 113 14.85 -1.45 -60.39
CA GLN A 113 15.47 -2.71 -60.81
C GLN A 113 14.45 -3.77 -61.21
N LEU A 114 13.27 -3.80 -60.56
CA LEU A 114 12.16 -4.68 -60.94
C LEU A 114 11.50 -4.26 -62.28
N ALA A 115 11.40 -2.96 -62.56
CA ALA A 115 10.82 -2.45 -63.81
C ALA A 115 11.73 -2.62 -65.04
N GLY A 116 13.06 -2.65 -64.86
CA GLY A 116 14.02 -2.89 -65.95
C GLY A 116 14.06 -4.35 -66.43
N ARG A 117 13.41 -5.28 -65.71
CA ARG A 117 13.44 -6.72 -66.00
C ARG A 117 12.20 -7.22 -66.74
N THR A 118 11.23 -6.36 -67.02
CA THR A 118 9.93 -6.70 -67.65
C THR A 118 9.73 -6.06 -69.04
N THR A 119 10.78 -5.49 -69.64
CA THR A 119 10.75 -4.98 -71.02
C THR A 119 11.75 -5.72 -71.90
N GLU A 120 11.47 -7.00 -72.12
CA GLU A 120 11.77 -7.70 -73.38
C GLU A 120 10.45 -7.96 -74.10
#